data_AF-A0A924NV46-F1
#
_entry.id   AF-A0A924NV46-F1
#
_cell.length_a   1.000
_cell.length_b   1.000
_cell.length_c   1.000
_cell.angle_alpha   90.00
_cell.angle_beta   90.00
_cell.angle_gamma   90.00
#
_symmetry.space_group_name_H-M   'P 1'
#
loop_
_entity.id
_entity.type
_entity.pdbx_description
1 polymer ?
#
loop_
_entity_poly.entity_id
_entity_poly.type
_entity_poly.pdbx_seq_one_letter_code
_entity_poly.pdbx_strand_id
1 'polypeptide(L)'
;RTAANELGATSSFVTDAKAAGLKVHTWTLRPENPFLPVSMRKPDVTSLTQRGDAIAEINAYLKTGIDGFFTDDPAVGRAAVAAFK
;
A
#
# COMPACT_ATOMS: atom_id res chain seq x y z
N ARG A 1 3.01 -9.67 2.95
CA ARG A 1 2.78 -9.35 4.38
C ARG A 1 3.27 -10.51 5.23
N THR A 2 3.62 -10.27 6.49
CA THR A 2 3.97 -11.32 7.46
C THR A 2 2.71 -12.00 8.01
N ALA A 3 2.87 -13.07 8.79
CA ALA A 3 1.76 -13.73 9.48
C ALA A 3 1.06 -12.79 10.50
N ALA A 4 1.76 -11.78 11.01
CA ALA A 4 1.20 -10.75 11.89
C ALA A 4 0.47 -9.63 11.13
N ASN A 5 0.29 -9.78 9.81
CA ASN A 5 -0.28 -8.77 8.93
C ASN A 5 0.49 -7.44 8.96
N GLU A 6 1.83 -7.52 8.99
CA GLU A 6 2.71 -6.38 8.75
C GLU A 6 3.29 -6.40 7.34
N LEU A 7 3.84 -5.26 6.89
CA LEU A 7 4.69 -5.27 5.70
C LEU A 7 5.92 -6.14 5.97
N GLY A 8 6.25 -7.00 5.00
CA GLY A 8 7.44 -7.84 5.05
C GLY A 8 8.62 -7.18 4.34
N ALA A 9 9.78 -7.83 4.37
CA ALA A 9 10.89 -7.43 3.52
C ALA A 9 10.50 -7.48 2.03
N THR A 10 10.96 -6.49 1.28
CA THR A 10 10.80 -6.45 -0.19
C THR A 10 11.51 -7.65 -0.81
N SER A 11 10.83 -8.37 -1.70
CA SER A 11 11.42 -9.45 -2.49
C SER A 11 12.01 -8.92 -3.81
N SER A 12 12.69 -9.78 -4.58
CA SER A 12 13.22 -9.41 -5.91
C SER A 12 12.14 -9.23 -6.97
N PHE A 13 10.87 -9.58 -6.69
CA PHE A 13 9.80 -9.68 -7.68
C PHE A 13 9.66 -8.46 -8.60
N VAL A 14 9.64 -7.23 -8.04
CA VAL A 14 9.48 -6.01 -8.84
C VAL A 14 10.69 -5.79 -9.74
N THR A 15 11.90 -6.03 -9.24
CA THR A 15 13.14 -5.96 -10.01
C THR A 15 13.15 -6.99 -11.13
N ASP A 16 12.76 -8.23 -10.85
CA ASP A 16 12.75 -9.32 -11.82
C ASP A 16 11.71 -9.06 -12.93
N ALA A 17 10.51 -8.59 -12.57
CA ALA A 17 9.48 -8.20 -13.53
C ALA A 17 9.96 -7.07 -14.45
N LYS A 18 10.63 -6.06 -13.88
CA LYS A 18 11.18 -4.95 -14.64
C LYS A 18 12.31 -5.39 -15.58
N ALA A 19 13.18 -6.31 -15.14
CA ALA A 19 14.22 -6.90 -15.99
C ALA A 19 13.63 -7.69 -17.18
N ALA A 20 12.44 -8.27 -17.00
CA ALA A 20 11.67 -8.90 -18.07
C ALA A 20 10.86 -7.92 -18.95
N GLY A 21 10.95 -6.61 -18.70
CA GLY A 21 10.20 -5.59 -19.45
C GLY A 21 8.72 -5.49 -19.08
N LEU A 22 8.31 -6.05 -17.93
CA LEU A 22 6.93 -6.02 -17.46
C LEU A 22 6.69 -4.85 -16.50
N LYS A 23 5.48 -4.27 -16.60
CA LYS A 23 4.97 -3.31 -15.62
C LYS A 23 4.32 -4.05 -14.46
N VAL A 24 4.49 -3.53 -13.24
CA VAL A 24 3.89 -4.07 -12.03
C VAL A 24 2.89 -3.09 -11.45
N HIS A 25 1.64 -3.54 -11.33
CA HIS A 25 0.56 -2.77 -10.71
C HIS A 25 -0.02 -3.59 -9.54
N THR A 26 -0.04 -3.01 -8.33
CA THR A 26 -0.64 -3.67 -7.15
C THR A 26 -2.13 -3.35 -7.01
N TRP A 27 -2.90 -4.27 -6.43
CA TRP A 27 -4.34 -4.12 -6.20
C TRP A 27 -4.81 -4.97 -5.00
N THR A 28 -5.82 -4.59 -4.23
CA THR A 28 -6.48 -3.27 -4.12
C THR A 28 -6.09 -2.63 -2.78
N LEU A 29 -5.58 -1.40 -2.82
CA LEU A 29 -5.22 -0.65 -1.61
C LEU A 29 -6.45 0.08 -1.06
N ARG A 30 -6.82 -0.23 0.19
CA ARG A 30 -8.05 0.23 0.83
C ARG A 30 -7.75 1.02 2.09
N PRO A 31 -8.38 2.19 2.29
CA PRO A 31 -7.98 3.07 3.39
C PRO A 31 -8.47 2.63 4.77
N GLU A 32 -9.38 1.67 4.87
CA GLU A 32 -9.97 1.23 6.13
C GLU A 32 -9.01 0.34 6.94
N ASN A 33 -9.01 0.55 8.26
CA ASN A 33 -8.18 -0.16 9.24
C ASN A 33 -8.10 -1.68 9.03
N PRO A 34 -9.20 -2.42 8.77
CA PRO A 34 -9.13 -3.88 8.60
C PRO A 34 -8.20 -4.32 7.47
N PHE A 35 -8.05 -3.50 6.42
CA PHE A 35 -7.22 -3.83 5.26
C PHE A 35 -5.76 -3.41 5.43
N LEU A 36 -5.46 -2.46 6.31
CA LEU A 36 -4.10 -1.94 6.49
C LEU A 36 -3.19 -2.91 7.25
N PRO A 37 -1.85 -2.78 7.07
CA PRO A 37 -0.88 -3.39 7.97
C PRO A 37 -1.14 -2.95 9.42
N VAL A 38 -0.89 -3.82 10.40
CA VAL A 38 -1.25 -3.54 11.80
C VAL A 38 -0.64 -2.23 12.31
N SER A 39 0.63 -1.96 12.00
CA SER A 39 1.35 -0.73 12.32
C SER A 39 0.78 0.55 11.71
N MET A 40 -0.05 0.45 10.66
CA MET A 40 -0.66 1.59 9.97
C MET A 40 -2.14 1.77 10.34
N ARG A 41 -2.66 0.99 11.28
CA ARG A 41 -4.03 1.14 11.77
C ARG A 41 -4.09 2.25 12.80
N LYS A 42 -5.18 3.01 12.79
CA LYS A 42 -5.51 3.87 13.92
C LYS A 42 -6.03 3.03 15.10
N PRO A 43 -5.66 3.39 16.34
CA PRO A 43 -6.22 2.77 17.55
C PRO A 43 -7.70 3.16 17.73
N ASP A 44 -8.30 2.67 18.81
CA ASP A 44 -9.67 3.01 19.24
C ASP A 44 -10.69 2.81 18.12
N VAL A 45 -10.76 1.57 17.63
CA VAL A 45 -11.62 1.22 16.49
C VAL A 45 -13.09 1.39 16.86
N THR A 46 -13.72 2.42 16.30
CA THR A 46 -15.14 2.74 16.50
C THR A 46 -16.04 2.28 15.35
N SER A 47 -15.44 1.98 14.18
CA SER A 47 -16.13 1.50 12.99
C SER A 47 -15.22 0.63 12.11
N LEU A 48 -15.80 -0.33 11.39
CA LEU A 48 -15.09 -1.11 10.37
C LEU A 48 -14.66 -0.26 9.16
N THR A 49 -15.29 0.89 8.94
CA THR A 49 -14.93 1.85 7.89
C THR A 49 -13.95 2.92 8.37
N GLN A 50 -13.50 2.85 9.64
CA GLN A 50 -12.52 3.80 10.15
C GLN A 50 -11.22 3.67 9.36
N ARG A 51 -10.75 4.81 8.86
CA ARG A 51 -9.54 4.88 8.02
C ARG A 51 -8.28 4.98 8.86
N GLY A 52 -7.25 4.24 8.46
CA GLY A 52 -5.90 4.35 9.01
C GLY A 52 -4.96 5.12 8.10
N ASP A 53 -3.65 4.84 8.20
CA ASP A 53 -2.61 5.48 7.41
C ASP A 53 -2.37 4.75 6.06
N ALA A 54 -3.35 4.90 5.18
CA ALA A 54 -3.29 4.34 3.83
C ALA A 54 -2.21 5.01 2.95
N ILE A 55 -1.87 6.26 3.22
CA ILE A 55 -0.82 6.98 2.49
C ILE A 55 0.54 6.34 2.76
N ALA A 56 0.83 5.98 4.03
CA ALA A 56 2.05 5.26 4.37
C ALA A 56 2.13 3.90 3.67
N GLU A 57 1.02 3.16 3.58
CA GLU A 57 0.98 1.89 2.84
C GLU A 57 1.28 2.10 1.35
N ILE A 58 0.56 3.01 0.68
CA ILE A 58 0.75 3.28 -0.74
C ILE A 58 2.20 3.70 -1.01
N ASN A 59 2.75 4.61 -0.19
CA ASN A 59 4.14 5.04 -0.34
C ASN A 59 5.14 3.90 -0.11
N ALA A 60 4.87 2.98 0.81
CA ALA A 60 5.73 1.81 1.01
C ALA A 60 5.76 0.92 -0.25
N TYR A 61 4.61 0.71 -0.90
CA TYR A 61 4.56 -0.01 -2.17
C TYR A 61 5.24 0.75 -3.31
N LEU A 62 5.00 2.05 -3.45
CA LEU A 62 5.66 2.89 -4.46
C LEU A 62 7.20 2.85 -4.32
N LYS A 63 7.75 2.81 -3.09
CA LYS A 63 9.21 2.66 -2.84
C LYS A 63 9.80 1.36 -3.38
N THR A 64 8.99 0.32 -3.60
CA THR A 64 9.47 -0.94 -4.19
C THR A 64 9.74 -0.82 -5.69
N GLY A 65 9.30 0.27 -6.33
CA GLY A 65 9.49 0.51 -7.76
C GLY A 65 8.35 0.02 -8.65
N ILE A 66 7.17 -0.28 -8.09
CA ILE A 66 5.97 -0.56 -8.88
C ILE A 66 5.62 0.62 -9.80
N ASP A 67 4.99 0.31 -10.93
CA ASP A 67 4.60 1.31 -11.94
C ASP A 67 3.25 1.95 -11.66
N GLY A 68 2.42 1.31 -10.83
CA GLY A 68 1.11 1.84 -10.46
C GLY A 68 0.41 1.01 -9.39
N PHE A 69 -0.75 1.50 -8.96
CA PHE A 69 -1.60 0.81 -8.00
C PHE A 69 -3.07 1.10 -8.26
N PHE A 70 -3.92 0.18 -7.83
CA PHE A 70 -5.36 0.37 -7.73
C PHE A 70 -5.74 0.64 -6.27
N THR A 71 -6.60 1.63 -6.05
CA THR A 71 -7.15 1.97 -4.74
C THR A 71 -8.64 2.26 -4.84
N ASP A 72 -9.38 1.88 -3.80
CA ASP A 72 -10.82 2.14 -3.71
C ASP A 72 -11.12 3.62 -3.39
N ASP A 73 -10.13 4.39 -2.91
CA ASP A 73 -10.25 5.85 -2.73
C ASP A 73 -9.18 6.59 -3.58
N PRO A 74 -9.56 7.07 -4.78
CA PRO A 74 -8.64 7.82 -5.65
C PRO A 74 -8.10 9.11 -5.05
N ALA A 75 -8.82 9.76 -4.12
CA ALA A 75 -8.34 10.99 -3.49
C ALA A 75 -7.17 10.68 -2.53
N VAL A 76 -7.27 9.60 -1.76
CA VAL A 76 -6.15 9.08 -0.96
C VAL A 76 -4.99 8.66 -1.85
N GLY A 77 -5.28 7.95 -2.96
CA GLY A 77 -4.27 7.60 -3.96
C GLY A 77 -3.52 8.81 -4.50
N ARG A 78 -4.25 9.87 -4.88
CA ARG A 78 -3.65 11.12 -5.37
C ARG A 78 -2.81 11.82 -4.30
N ALA A 79 -3.29 11.86 -3.06
CA ALA A 79 -2.55 12.43 -1.95
C ALA A 79 -1.24 11.68 -1.68
N ALA A 80 -1.25 10.35 -1.75
CA ALA A 80 -0.04 9.54 -1.60
C ALA A 80 0.99 9.83 -2.69
N VAL A 81 0.59 9.84 -3.97
CA VAL A 81 1.48 10.19 -5.09
C VAL A 81 2.04 11.61 -4.95
N ALA A 82 1.25 12.58 -4.48
CA ALA A 82 1.72 13.94 -4.27
C ALA A 82 2.74 14.05 -3.11
N ALA A 83 2.62 13.19 -2.10
CA ALA A 83 3.52 13.14 -0.95
C ALA A 83 4.75 12.24 -1.20
N PHE A 84 4.73 11.42 -2.25
CA PHE A 84 5.80 10.50 -2.60
C PHE A 84 7.01 11.28 -3.15
N LYS A 85 8.19 11.06 -2.55
CA LYS A 85 9.48 11.65 -2.93
C LYS A 85 10.47 10.57 -3.27
#